data_AF-A0A957CEZ6-F1
#
_entry.id   AF-A0A957CEZ6-F1
#
_cell.length_a   1.000
_cell.length_b   1.000
_cell.length_c   1.000
_cell.angle_alpha   90.00
_cell.angle_beta   90.00
_cell.angle_gamma   90.00
#
_symmetry.space_group_name_H-M   'P 1'
#
loop_
_entity.id
_entity.type
_entity.pdbx_description
1 polymer ?
#
loop_
_entity_poly.entity_id
_entity_poly.type
_entity_poly.pdbx_seq_one_letter_code
_entity_poly.pdbx_strand_id
1 'polypeptide(L)' 'MSMRIDPEEKEFEALLALAGDLTGQRVLEIGCGNGRITTHLAPHAAHITAIDPNTERIAQAKAKLPAELAHKISYLP' A
#
# COMPACT_ATOMS: atom_id res chain seq x y z
N MET A 1 0.19 12.43 -17.83
CA MET A 1 1.50 12.36 -17.15
C MET A 1 1.98 10.92 -17.19
N SER A 2 3.23 10.67 -17.57
CA SER A 2 3.82 9.32 -17.48
C SER A 2 4.18 9.04 -16.02
N MET A 3 3.65 7.96 -15.45
CA MET A 3 4.06 7.46 -14.14
C MET A 3 5.55 7.06 -14.22
N ARG A 4 6.38 7.66 -13.37
CA ARG A 4 7.78 7.24 -13.17
C ARG A 4 7.83 6.39 -11.92
N ILE A 5 8.40 5.20 -12.05
CA ILE A 5 8.59 4.29 -10.94
C ILE A 5 10.02 4.48 -10.45
N ASP A 6 10.20 4.63 -9.14
CA ASP A 6 11.49 4.61 -8.48
C ASP A 6 11.97 3.15 -8.37
N PRO A 7 12.99 2.74 -9.15
CA PRO A 7 13.48 1.37 -9.12
C PRO A 7 14.30 1.04 -7.87
N GLU A 8 14.76 2.07 -7.13
CA GLU A 8 15.58 1.92 -5.93
C GLU A 8 14.74 1.91 -4.64
N GLU A 9 13.41 2.02 -4.77
CA GLU A 9 12.43 2.00 -3.67
C GLU A 9 12.67 3.06 -2.58
N LYS A 10 13.40 4.14 -2.89
CA LYS A 10 13.69 5.26 -1.99
C LYS A 10 12.42 5.96 -1.49
N GLU A 11 11.38 6.00 -2.31
CA GLU A 11 10.06 6.51 -1.89
C GLU A 11 9.49 5.75 -0.69
N PHE A 12 9.66 4.43 -0.66
CA PHE A 12 9.16 3.61 0.44
C PHE A 12 10.00 3.79 1.72
N GLU A 13 11.33 3.80 1.58
CA GLU A 13 12.24 4.09 2.70
C GLU A 13 11.93 5.45 3.33
N ALA A 14 11.70 6.48 2.51
CA ALA A 14 11.36 7.81 2.98
C ALA A 14 10.00 7.84 3.70
N LEU A 15 8.99 7.13 3.17
CA LEU A 15 7.69 7.01 3.82
C LEU A 15 7.79 6.35 5.19
N LEU A 16 8.51 5.24 5.32
CA LEU A 16 8.72 4.57 6.61
C LEU A 16 9.50 5.46 7.59
N ALA A 17 10.55 6.13 7.12
CA ALA A 17 11.34 7.03 7.97
C ALA A 17 10.51 8.19 8.52
N LEU A 18 9.57 8.72 7.73
CA LEU A 18 8.65 9.78 8.14
C LEU A 18 7.52 9.25 9.05
N ALA A 19 7.00 8.06 8.76
CA ALA A 19 5.90 7.47 9.50
C ALA A 19 6.31 6.95 10.89
N GLY A 20 7.59 6.60 11.08
CA GLY A 20 8.10 6.03 12.31
C GLY A 20 7.71 4.56 12.48
N ASP A 21 7.67 4.10 13.73
CA ASP A 21 7.26 2.73 14.03
C ASP A 21 5.74 2.55 13.84
N LEU A 22 5.37 1.67 12.93
CA LEU A 22 3.99 1.33 12.59
C LEU A 22 3.52 0.03 13.28
N THR A 23 4.34 -0.57 14.13
CA THR A 23 3.99 -1.80 14.86
C THR A 23 2.72 -1.60 15.67
N GLY A 24 1.70 -2.43 15.43
CA GLY A 24 0.40 -2.32 16.10
C GLY A 24 -0.54 -1.25 15.51
N GLN A 25 -0.07 -0.43 14.58
CA GLN A 25 -0.83 0.71 14.07
C GLN A 25 -1.75 0.35 12.90
N ARG A 26 -2.86 1.09 12.78
CA ARG A 26 -3.78 1.03 11.64
C ARG A 26 -3.50 2.19 10.70
N VAL A 27 -3.21 1.90 9.44
CA VAL A 27 -2.77 2.88 8.45
C VAL A 27 -3.88 3.11 7.42
N LEU A 28 -4.09 4.37 7.04
CA LEU A 28 -4.92 4.76 5.89
C LEU A 28 -4.00 5.22 4.76
N GLU A 29 -4.10 4.56 3.60
CA GLU A 29 -3.43 4.96 2.37
C GLU A 29 -4.47 5.54 1.40
N ILE A 30 -4.26 6.78 0.97
CA ILE A 30 -5.15 7.49 0.04
C ILE A 30 -4.51 7.50 -1.35
N GLY A 31 -5.20 6.94 -2.34
CA GLY A 31 -4.70 6.79 -3.71
C GLY A 31 -3.80 5.56 -3.87
N CYS A 32 -4.24 4.39 -3.39
CA CYS A 32 -3.42 3.17 -3.38
C CYS A 32 -3.12 2.61 -4.79
N GLY A 33 -3.88 3.03 -5.79
CA GLY A 33 -3.75 2.57 -7.16
C GLY A 33 -3.72 1.05 -7.27
N ASN A 34 -2.64 0.51 -7.85
CA ASN A 34 -2.45 -0.92 -8.05
C ASN A 34 -1.74 -1.62 -6.89
N GLY A 35 -1.68 -0.99 -5.71
CA GLY A 35 -1.22 -1.60 -4.46
C GLY A 35 0.29 -1.59 -4.23
N ARG A 36 1.08 -0.91 -5.06
CA ARG A 36 2.56 -0.95 -4.96
C ARG A 36 3.06 -0.53 -3.57
N ILE A 37 2.60 0.60 -3.04
CA ILE A 37 3.01 1.07 -1.71
C ILE A 37 2.29 0.26 -0.62
N THR A 38 1.01 -0.05 -0.82
CA THR A 38 0.21 -0.88 0.10
C THR A 38 0.91 -2.17 0.52
N THR A 39 1.45 -2.93 -0.45
CA THR A 39 2.12 -4.21 -0.17
C THR A 39 3.44 -4.03 0.59
N HIS A 40 4.14 -2.92 0.38
CA HIS A 40 5.37 -2.62 1.11
C HIS A 40 5.08 -2.16 2.54
N LEU A 41 4.00 -1.40 2.77
CA LEU A 41 3.61 -0.96 4.12
C LEU A 41 3.02 -2.09 4.97
N ALA A 42 2.31 -3.04 4.36
CA ALA A 42 1.54 -4.06 5.09
C ALA A 42 2.35 -4.93 6.08
N PRO A 43 3.61 -5.30 5.81
CA PRO A 43 4.47 -5.96 6.79
C PRO A 43 4.69 -5.15 8.08
N HIS A 44 4.74 -3.81 7.99
CA HIS A 44 5.12 -2.92 9.10
C HIS A 44 3.93 -2.46 9.96
N ALA A 45 2.71 -2.51 9.43
CA ALA A 45 1.50 -2.07 10.13
C ALA A 45 0.71 -3.26 10.73
N ALA A 46 -0.20 -3.01 11.67
CA ALA A 46 -1.19 -4.03 12.07
C ALA A 46 -2.25 -4.25 10.99
N HIS A 47 -2.73 -3.16 10.37
CA HIS A 47 -3.73 -3.22 9.31
C HIS A 47 -3.64 -2.00 8.38
N ILE A 48 -3.92 -2.18 7.10
CA ILE A 48 -3.99 -1.10 6.11
C ILE A 48 -5.39 -1.01 5.51
N THR A 49 -5.96 0.18 5.53
CA THR A 49 -7.10 0.55 4.69
C THR A 49 -6.57 1.33 3.51
N ALA A 50 -6.70 0.79 2.30
CA ALA A 50 -6.14 1.36 1.08
C ALA A 50 -7.30 1.78 0.17
N ILE A 51 -7.35 3.07 -0.17
CA ILE A 51 -8.48 3.63 -0.93
C ILE A 51 -8.05 4.18 -2.28
N ASP A 52 -8.85 3.95 -3.32
CA ASP A 52 -8.66 4.55 -4.64
C ASP A 52 -10.00 4.56 -5.42
N PRO A 53 -10.46 5.71 -5.95
CA PRO A 53 -11.73 5.78 -6.65
C PRO A 53 -11.75 4.95 -7.94
N ASN A 54 -10.59 4.58 -8.48
CA ASN A 54 -10.48 3.73 -9.64
C ASN A 54 -10.55 2.24 -9.25
N THR A 55 -11.74 1.67 -9.39
CA THR A 55 -12.02 0.27 -9.07
C THR A 55 -11.21 -0.73 -9.91
N GLU A 56 -10.83 -0.40 -11.14
CA GLU A 56 -9.96 -1.26 -11.96
C GLU A 56 -8.56 -1.36 -11.37
N ARG A 57 -8.03 -0.26 -10.82
CA ARG A 57 -6.73 -0.28 -10.13
C ARG A 57 -6.81 -1.09 -8.84
N ILE A 58 -7.90 -0.98 -8.08
CA ILE A 58 -8.14 -1.85 -6.92
C ILE A 58 -8.20 -3.33 -7.31
N ALA A 59 -8.86 -3.67 -8.42
CA ALA A 59 -8.89 -5.05 -8.90
C ALA A 59 -7.47 -5.56 -9.22
N GLN A 60 -6.63 -4.73 -9.86
CA GLN A 60 -5.22 -5.05 -10.09
C GLN A 60 -4.44 -5.21 -8.80
N ALA A 61 -4.68 -4.35 -7.80
CA ALA A 61 -4.05 -4.43 -6.49
C ALA A 61 -4.37 -5.76 -5.78
N LYS A 62 -5.66 -6.14 -5.78
CA LYS A 62 -6.12 -7.42 -5.23
C LYS A 62 -5.52 -8.62 -5.98
N ALA A 63 -5.43 -8.56 -7.30
CA ALA A 63 -4.87 -9.65 -8.11
C ALA A 63 -3.37 -9.87 -7.88
N LYS A 64 -2.63 -8.82 -7.51
CA LYS A 64 -1.19 -8.88 -7.23
C LYS A 64 -0.85 -9.10 -5.75
N LEU A 65 -1.86 -9.11 -4.88
CA LEU A 65 -1.69 -9.18 -3.45
C LEU A 65 -1.12 -10.54 -3.02
N PRO A 66 0.03 -10.58 -2.32
CA PRO A 66 0.51 -11.82 -1.73
C PRO A 66 -0.49 -12.36 -0.71
N ALA A 67 -0.73 -13.67 -0.73
CA ALA A 67 -1.75 -14.32 0.10
C ALA A 67 -1.49 -14.11 1.60
N GLU A 68 -0.21 -14.08 1.99
CA GLU A 68 0.21 -13.83 3.37
C GLU A 68 -0.13 -12.43 3.87
N LEU A 69 -0.30 -11.44 2.98
CA LEU A 69 -0.67 -10.08 3.35
C LEU A 69 -2.17 -9.81 3.27
N ALA A 70 -2.95 -10.71 2.67
CA ALA A 70 -4.37 -10.49 2.41
C ALA A 70 -5.19 -10.19 3.67
N HIS A 71 -4.84 -10.80 4.80
CA HIS A 71 -5.52 -10.60 6.08
C HIS A 71 -5.26 -9.23 6.73
N LYS A 72 -4.22 -8.50 6.28
CA LYS A 72 -3.82 -7.19 6.84
C LYS A 72 -4.31 -6.01 6.02
N ILE A 73 -4.98 -6.24 4.88
CA ILE A 73 -5.30 -5.18 3.92
C ILE A 73 -6.78 -5.19 3.57
N SER A 74 -7.39 -4.01 3.61
CA SER A 74 -8.75 -3.75 3.11
C SER A 74 -8.70 -2.71 2.01
N TYR A 75 -9.13 -3.09 0.81
CA TYR A 75 -9.25 -2.18 -0.32
C TYR A 75 -10.67 -1.63 -0.44
N LEU A 76 -10.82 -0.31 -0.51
CA LEU A 76 -12.10 0.38 -0.68
C LEU A 76 -12.03 1.37 -1.85
N PRO A 77 -13.11 1.54 -2.64
CA PRO A 77 -13.19 2.62 -3.63
C PRO A 77 -13.19 4.01 -2.98
#